data_AF-A0A1N6S1F9-F1
#
_entry.id   AF-A0A1N6S1F9-F1
#
_cell.length_a   1.000
_cell.length_b   1.000
_cell.length_c   1.000
_cell.angle_alpha   90.00
_cell.angle_beta   90.00
_cell.angle_gamma   90.00
#
_symmetry.space_group_name_H-M   'P 1'
#
loop_
_entity.id
_entity.type
_entity.pdbx_description
1 polymer ?
#
loop_
_entity_poly.entity_id
_entity_poly.type
_entity_poly.pdbx_seq_one_letter_code
_entity_poly.pdbx_strand_id
1 'polypeptide(L)'
;MLWPARARLGYWLARRLFHWRWLLQQPRAWAWMQGQYARMAALGHAPAQSFYGHILLFRGQGFGAREEGLRLLRLAAQGGDGKAAYQVGVQVLAGDSRQAADAAEAARWWAVAADAGHPLAAQRLSQLYREGGPGLVADAGQAERFAHRAEQLGLRPRG
;
A
#
# COMPACT_ATOMS: atom_id res chain seq x y z
N MET A 1 22.03 -2.03 -24.38
CA MET A 1 20.92 -1.52 -23.52
C MET A 1 19.93 -2.63 -23.12
N LEU A 2 20.39 -3.77 -22.56
CA LEU A 2 19.52 -4.92 -22.23
C LEU A 2 19.07 -4.97 -20.76
N TRP A 3 19.47 -3.99 -19.94
CA TRP A 3 19.28 -3.99 -18.50
C TRP A 3 17.81 -4.01 -18.04
N PRO A 4 16.88 -3.21 -18.63
CA PRO A 4 15.48 -3.23 -18.22
C PRO A 4 14.77 -4.54 -18.57
N ALA A 5 15.13 -5.17 -19.70
CA ALA A 5 14.56 -6.44 -20.12
C ALA A 5 14.94 -7.58 -19.16
N ARG A 6 16.20 -7.62 -18.71
CA ARG A 6 16.68 -8.60 -17.72
C ARG A 6 16.00 -8.41 -16.37
N ALA A 7 15.79 -7.16 -15.94
CA ALA A 7 15.09 -6.86 -14.69
C ALA A 7 13.61 -7.32 -14.73
N ARG A 8 12.92 -7.10 -15.85
CA ARG A 8 11.53 -7.57 -16.04
C ARG A 8 11.43 -9.10 -15.96
N LEU A 9 12.32 -9.81 -16.64
CA LEU A 9 12.36 -11.28 -16.61
C LEU A 9 12.66 -11.81 -15.20
N GLY A 10 13.64 -11.21 -14.52
CA GLY A 10 13.99 -11.57 -13.14
C GLY A 10 12.84 -11.37 -12.17
N TYR A 11 12.12 -10.25 -12.28
CA TYR A 11 10.93 -9.98 -11.48
C TYR A 11 9.78 -10.93 -11.78
N TRP A 12 9.51 -11.21 -13.06
CA TRP A 12 8.49 -12.18 -13.45
C TRP A 12 8.79 -13.56 -12.84
N LEU A 13 10.05 -14.01 -12.93
CA LEU A 13 10.46 -15.28 -12.34
C LEU A 13 10.31 -15.26 -10.81
N ALA A 14 10.80 -14.21 -10.15
CA ALA A 14 10.67 -14.06 -8.70
C ALA A 14 9.20 -14.09 -8.25
N ARG A 15 8.31 -13.39 -8.95
CA ARG A 15 6.85 -13.40 -8.70
C ARG A 15 6.25 -14.79 -8.85
N ARG A 16 6.72 -15.59 -9.80
CA ARG A 16 6.26 -16.97 -9.97
C ARG A 16 6.73 -17.85 -8.80
N LEU A 17 8.02 -17.75 -8.44
CA LEU A 17 8.63 -18.53 -7.35
C LEU A 17 8.06 -18.17 -5.97
N PHE A 18 7.54 -16.96 -5.77
CA PHE A 18 6.93 -16.52 -4.51
C PHE A 18 5.79 -17.43 -4.03
N HIS A 19 5.09 -18.11 -4.93
CA HIS A 19 3.97 -18.99 -4.57
C HIS A 19 4.44 -20.35 -4.02
N TRP A 20 5.74 -20.67 -4.15
CA TRP A 20 6.31 -21.93 -3.69
C TRP A 20 6.84 -21.77 -2.27
N ARG A 21 6.02 -22.20 -1.29
CA ARG A 21 6.31 -22.06 0.15
C ARG A 21 7.70 -22.58 0.56
N TRP A 22 8.17 -23.67 -0.04
CA TRP A 22 9.48 -24.25 0.26
C TRP A 22 10.65 -23.33 -0.18
N LEU A 23 10.50 -22.58 -1.28
CA LEU A 23 11.52 -21.59 -1.70
C LEU A 23 11.55 -20.38 -0.79
N LEU A 24 10.41 -20.00 -0.21
CA LEU A 24 10.36 -18.91 0.77
C LEU A 24 11.12 -19.25 2.06
N GLN A 25 11.27 -20.53 2.39
CA GLN A 25 12.04 -21.00 3.55
C GLN A 25 13.55 -21.03 3.28
N GLN A 26 13.98 -20.98 2.01
CA GLN A 26 15.39 -21.01 1.62
C GLN A 26 15.98 -19.59 1.65
N PRO A 27 16.92 -19.25 2.56
CA PRO A 27 17.39 -17.88 2.74
C PRO A 27 17.99 -17.26 1.47
N ARG A 28 18.74 -18.07 0.71
CA ARG A 28 19.37 -17.64 -0.55
C ARG A 28 18.33 -17.35 -1.65
N ALA A 29 17.33 -18.22 -1.78
CA ALA A 29 16.27 -18.03 -2.77
C ALA A 29 15.42 -16.79 -2.43
N TRP A 30 15.11 -16.61 -1.14
CA TRP A 30 14.41 -15.42 -0.65
C TRP A 30 15.20 -14.14 -0.90
N ALA A 31 16.48 -14.10 -0.54
CA ALA A 31 17.35 -12.96 -0.78
C ALA A 31 17.45 -12.62 -2.29
N TRP A 32 17.58 -13.64 -3.14
CA TRP A 32 17.59 -13.45 -4.58
C TRP A 32 16.28 -12.84 -5.10
N MET A 33 15.12 -13.35 -4.65
CA MET A 33 13.80 -12.83 -5.02
C MET A 33 13.64 -11.36 -4.60
N GLN A 34 14.01 -11.02 -3.36
CA GLN A 34 14.00 -9.63 -2.88
C GLN A 34 14.87 -8.72 -3.76
N GLY A 35 16.06 -9.18 -4.16
CA GLY A 35 16.92 -8.44 -5.09
C GLY A 35 16.28 -8.18 -6.46
N GLN A 36 15.40 -9.06 -6.95
CA GLN A 36 14.65 -8.80 -8.19
C GLN A 36 13.52 -7.79 -7.98
N TYR A 37 12.82 -7.88 -6.85
CA TYR A 37 11.77 -6.93 -6.50
C TYR A 37 12.34 -5.52 -6.33
N ALA A 38 13.44 -5.37 -5.59
CA ALA A 38 14.14 -4.11 -5.37
C ALA A 38 14.58 -3.48 -6.70
N ARG A 39 15.18 -4.28 -7.60
CA ARG A 39 15.61 -3.79 -8.92
C ARG A 39 14.46 -3.26 -9.77
N MET A 40 13.34 -3.98 -9.84
CA MET A 40 12.19 -3.48 -10.60
C MET A 40 11.50 -2.29 -9.94
N ALA A 41 11.45 -2.25 -8.60
CA ALA A 41 10.93 -1.11 -7.87
C ALA A 41 11.77 0.16 -8.11
N ALA A 42 13.10 0.02 -8.17
CA ALA A 42 14.04 1.10 -8.50
C ALA A 42 13.88 1.64 -9.93
N LEU A 43 13.33 0.83 -10.85
CA LEU A 43 12.98 1.26 -12.22
C LEU A 43 11.62 1.98 -12.32
N GLY A 44 10.96 2.26 -11.19
CA GLY A 44 9.67 2.96 -11.18
C GLY A 44 8.45 2.08 -11.46
N HIS A 45 8.60 0.76 -11.47
CA HIS A 45 7.47 -0.14 -11.76
C HIS A 45 6.51 -0.20 -10.56
N ALA A 46 5.38 0.49 -10.63
CA ALA A 46 4.42 0.63 -9.53
C ALA A 46 3.98 -0.72 -8.91
N PRO A 47 3.67 -1.79 -9.67
CA PRO A 47 3.35 -3.09 -9.06
C PRO A 47 4.54 -3.73 -8.31
N ALA A 48 5.78 -3.44 -8.71
CA ALA A 48 6.96 -3.93 -7.98
C ALA A 48 7.21 -3.11 -6.73
N GLN A 49 7.04 -1.78 -6.79
CA GLN A 49 7.10 -0.90 -5.62
C GLN A 49 6.04 -1.29 -4.58
N SER A 50 4.80 -1.49 -5.02
CA SER A 50 3.68 -1.94 -4.18
C SER A 50 3.99 -3.27 -3.49
N PHE A 51 4.42 -4.26 -4.28
CA PHE A 51 4.69 -5.61 -3.76
C PHE A 51 5.90 -5.65 -2.82
N TYR A 52 7.01 -5.02 -3.22
CA TYR A 52 8.23 -5.01 -2.41
C TYR A 52 8.05 -4.15 -1.16
N GLY A 53 7.38 -3.01 -1.29
CA GLY A 53 7.04 -2.13 -0.18
C GLY A 53 6.22 -2.85 0.88
N HIS A 54 5.20 -3.62 0.47
CA HIS A 54 4.44 -4.48 1.37
C HIS A 54 5.32 -5.52 2.08
N ILE A 55 6.22 -6.21 1.35
CA ILE A 55 7.13 -7.18 1.96
C ILE A 55 8.00 -6.51 3.04
N LEU A 56 8.60 -5.36 2.73
CA LEU A 56 9.47 -4.66 3.67
C LEU A 56 8.71 -4.13 4.89
N LEU A 57 7.51 -3.60 4.69
CA LEU A 57 6.68 -3.06 5.77
C LEU A 57 6.26 -4.14 6.78
N PHE A 58 5.84 -5.32 6.30
CA PHE A 58 5.27 -6.37 7.16
C PHE A 58 6.24 -7.50 7.52
N ARG A 59 7.27 -7.74 6.71
CA ARG A 59 8.23 -8.84 6.90
C ARG A 59 9.68 -8.36 7.00
N GLY A 60 9.94 -7.09 6.74
CA GLY A 60 11.26 -6.50 6.94
C GLY A 60 11.63 -6.43 8.42
N GLN A 61 12.93 -6.52 8.69
CA GLN A 61 13.45 -6.44 10.05
C GLN A 61 13.91 -5.01 10.36
N GLY A 62 13.45 -4.47 11.48
CA GLY A 62 13.84 -3.16 11.97
C GLY A 62 13.14 -1.98 11.28
N PHE A 63 13.38 -0.79 11.83
CA PHE A 63 12.74 0.46 11.39
C PHE A 63 13.09 0.85 9.95
N GLY A 64 14.36 0.72 9.55
CA GLY A 64 14.79 1.11 8.21
C GLY A 64 14.07 0.34 7.10
N ALA A 65 13.78 -0.96 7.32
CA ALA A 65 13.00 -1.74 6.37
C ALA A 65 11.54 -1.23 6.29
N ARG A 66 10.93 -0.90 7.42
CA ARG A 66 9.55 -0.36 7.44
C ARG A 66 9.45 1.00 6.75
N GLU A 67 10.41 1.89 7.00
CA GLU A 67 10.48 3.20 6.35
C GLU A 67 10.63 3.09 4.84
N GLU A 68 11.56 2.24 4.37
CA GLU A 68 11.71 1.97 2.94
C GLU A 68 10.45 1.32 2.35
N GLY A 69 9.82 0.42 3.10
CA GLY A 69 8.55 -0.20 2.73
C GLY A 69 7.45 0.83 2.50
N LEU A 70 7.26 1.76 3.44
CA LEU A 70 6.30 2.84 3.35
C LEU A 70 6.62 3.80 2.20
N ARG A 71 7.91 4.12 1.99
CA ARG A 71 8.37 4.96 0.88
C ARG A 71 8.01 4.35 -0.48
N LEU A 72 8.24 3.05 -0.67
CA LEU A 72 7.88 2.34 -1.90
C LEU A 72 6.37 2.28 -2.10
N LEU A 73 5.60 2.08 -1.03
CA LEU A 73 4.13 2.11 -1.12
C LEU A 73 3.61 3.49 -1.51
N ARG A 74 4.20 4.59 -0.99
CA ARG A 74 3.86 5.96 -1.42
C ARG A 74 4.14 6.18 -2.91
N LEU A 75 5.27 5.70 -3.43
CA LEU A 75 5.56 5.78 -4.86
C LEU A 75 4.55 4.98 -5.71
N ALA A 76 4.21 3.77 -5.28
CA ALA A 76 3.21 2.97 -5.98
C ALA A 76 1.82 3.64 -5.96
N ALA A 77 1.43 4.23 -4.82
CA ALA A 77 0.18 4.97 -4.67
C ALA A 77 0.12 6.20 -5.60
N GLN A 78 1.23 6.95 -5.71
CA GLN A 78 1.36 8.04 -6.69
C GLN A 78 1.22 7.55 -8.13
N GLY A 79 1.65 6.31 -8.41
CA GLY A 79 1.43 5.62 -9.68
C GLY A 79 0.02 5.05 -9.87
N GLY A 80 -0.92 5.31 -8.97
CA GLY A 80 -2.32 4.86 -9.06
C GLY A 80 -2.60 3.48 -8.44
N ASP A 81 -1.64 2.87 -7.72
CA ASP A 81 -1.90 1.61 -7.02
C ASP A 81 -2.79 1.83 -5.79
N GLY A 82 -4.08 1.53 -5.92
CA GLY A 82 -5.06 1.69 -4.85
C GLY A 82 -4.80 0.83 -3.62
N LYS A 83 -4.16 -0.34 -3.76
CA LYS A 83 -3.81 -1.19 -2.60
C LYS A 83 -2.65 -0.60 -1.82
N ALA A 84 -1.68 0.00 -2.52
CA ALA A 84 -0.59 0.72 -1.89
C ALA A 84 -1.11 1.99 -1.20
N ALA A 85 -1.96 2.78 -1.87
CA ALA A 85 -2.58 3.97 -1.29
C ALA A 85 -3.38 3.64 -0.01
N TYR A 86 -4.14 2.54 -0.02
CA TYR A 86 -4.84 2.06 1.17
C TYR A 86 -3.88 1.76 2.33
N GLN A 87 -2.79 1.05 2.06
CA GLN A 87 -1.79 0.70 3.08
C GLN A 87 -1.07 1.93 3.63
N VAL A 88 -0.73 2.90 2.78
CA VAL A 88 -0.12 4.16 3.24
C VAL A 88 -1.06 4.87 4.20
N GLY A 89 -2.35 5.01 3.86
CA GLY A 89 -3.32 5.64 4.76
C GLY A 89 -3.45 4.93 6.10
N VAL A 90 -3.38 3.60 6.14
CA VAL A 90 -3.37 2.83 7.40
C VAL A 90 -2.13 3.14 8.24
N GLN A 91 -0.94 3.20 7.64
CA GLN A 91 0.30 3.49 8.38
C GLN A 91 0.33 4.93 8.89
N VAL A 92 -0.11 5.88 8.06
CA VAL A 92 -0.16 7.30 8.40
C VAL A 92 -1.16 7.59 9.52
N LEU A 93 -2.33 6.93 9.51
CA LEU A 93 -3.30 7.08 10.60
C LEU A 93 -2.85 6.40 11.89
N ALA A 94 -2.06 5.33 11.80
CA ALA A 94 -1.49 4.68 12.98
C ALA A 94 -0.38 5.55 13.63
N GLY A 95 0.42 6.23 12.80
CA GLY A 95 1.65 6.88 13.26
C GLY A 95 2.69 5.87 13.77
N ASP A 96 3.83 6.39 14.21
CA ASP A 96 4.88 5.64 14.90
C ASP A 96 5.62 6.54 15.92
N SER A 97 6.73 6.04 16.48
CA SER A 97 7.50 6.76 17.49
C SER A 97 8.21 8.03 16.97
N ARG A 98 8.23 8.27 15.65
CA ARG A 98 8.86 9.43 15.00
C ARG A 98 7.83 10.36 14.35
N GLN A 99 6.72 9.82 13.88
CA GLN A 99 5.65 10.57 13.22
C GLN A 99 4.32 10.31 13.92
N ALA A 100 3.70 11.38 14.43
CA ALA A 100 2.35 11.29 14.97
C ALA A 100 1.35 10.88 13.87
N ALA A 101 0.23 10.29 14.29
CA ALA A 101 -0.88 10.00 13.41
C ALA A 101 -1.39 11.28 12.71
N ASP A 102 -1.67 11.20 11.41
CA ASP A 102 -2.27 12.29 10.63
C ASP A 102 -3.52 11.77 9.88
N ALA A 103 -4.70 12.11 10.43
CA ALA A 103 -5.96 11.68 9.85
C ALA A 103 -6.24 12.38 8.50
N ALA A 104 -5.76 13.61 8.30
CA ALA A 104 -5.96 14.32 7.04
C ALA A 104 -5.09 13.72 5.93
N GLU A 105 -3.83 13.37 6.21
CA GLU A 105 -3.00 12.65 5.25
C GLU A 105 -3.55 11.25 4.95
N ALA A 106 -4.01 10.52 5.97
CA ALA A 106 -4.65 9.22 5.77
C ALA A 106 -5.88 9.32 4.86
N ALA A 107 -6.74 10.33 5.07
CA ALA A 107 -7.90 10.60 4.23
C ALA A 107 -7.50 10.86 2.77
N ARG A 108 -6.43 11.63 2.52
CA ARG A 108 -5.94 11.87 1.15
C ARG A 108 -5.53 10.57 0.46
N TRP A 109 -4.79 9.71 1.14
CA TRP A 109 -4.36 8.43 0.56
C TRP A 109 -5.52 7.44 0.37
N TRP A 110 -6.47 7.41 1.29
CA TRP A 110 -7.66 6.58 1.12
C TRP A 110 -8.58 7.10 0.03
N ALA A 111 -8.65 8.40 -0.25
CA ALA A 111 -9.37 8.94 -1.39
C ALA A 111 -8.79 8.39 -2.71
N VAL A 112 -7.46 8.43 -2.86
CA VAL A 112 -6.76 7.82 -4.01
C VAL A 112 -7.10 6.32 -4.13
N ALA A 113 -7.11 5.60 -3.01
CA ALA A 113 -7.48 4.18 -3.01
C ALA A 113 -8.94 3.95 -3.44
N ALA A 114 -9.88 4.76 -2.98
CA ALA A 114 -11.30 4.67 -3.33
C ALA A 114 -11.56 5.02 -4.81
N ASP A 115 -10.83 5.99 -5.35
CA ASP A 115 -10.88 6.36 -6.77
C ASP A 115 -10.33 5.24 -7.66
N ALA A 116 -9.27 4.55 -7.19
CA ALA A 116 -8.75 3.33 -7.80
C ALA A 116 -9.65 2.09 -7.59
N GLY A 117 -10.83 2.25 -6.98
CA GLY A 117 -11.81 1.19 -6.79
C GLY A 117 -11.54 0.26 -5.62
N HIS A 118 -10.69 0.65 -4.66
CA HIS A 118 -10.45 -0.14 -3.46
C HIS A 118 -11.66 -0.07 -2.52
N PRO A 119 -12.43 -1.15 -2.35
CA PRO A 119 -13.73 -1.10 -1.68
C PRO A 119 -13.61 -0.60 -0.24
N LEU A 120 -12.67 -1.15 0.53
CA LEU A 120 -12.50 -0.81 1.95
C LEU A 120 -12.07 0.65 2.17
N ALA A 121 -11.53 1.33 1.17
CA ALA A 121 -11.03 2.69 1.34
C ALA A 121 -12.18 3.69 1.54
N ALA A 122 -13.24 3.58 0.74
CA ALA A 122 -14.43 4.43 0.88
C ALA A 122 -15.12 4.23 2.23
N GLN A 123 -15.22 2.98 2.72
CA GLN A 123 -15.76 2.71 4.04
C GLN A 123 -14.91 3.35 5.16
N ARG A 124 -13.59 3.26 5.05
CA ARG A 124 -12.66 3.87 6.02
C ARG A 124 -12.72 5.40 6.00
N LEU A 125 -12.88 6.01 4.83
CA LEU A 125 -13.10 7.45 4.72
C LEU A 125 -14.41 7.88 5.37
N SER A 126 -15.49 7.15 5.11
CA SER A 126 -16.78 7.44 5.74
C SER A 126 -16.67 7.43 7.26
N GLN A 127 -16.03 6.39 7.82
CA GLN A 127 -15.78 6.30 9.25
C GLN A 127 -14.91 7.46 9.76
N LEU A 128 -13.79 7.75 9.08
CA LEU A 128 -12.85 8.78 9.52
C LEU A 128 -13.47 10.18 9.49
N TYR A 129 -14.30 10.49 8.48
CA TYR A 129 -15.03 11.76 8.44
C TYR A 129 -16.17 11.84 9.46
N ARG A 130 -16.76 10.70 9.90
CA ARG A 130 -17.73 10.73 11.01
C ARG A 130 -17.08 11.05 12.35
N GLU A 131 -15.90 10.47 12.58
CA GLU A 131 -15.21 10.54 13.87
C GLU A 131 -14.31 11.78 13.97
N GLY A 132 -13.75 12.24 12.84
CA GLY A 132 -12.64 13.17 12.82
C GLY A 132 -11.34 12.51 13.32
N GLY A 133 -10.30 13.31 13.50
CA GLY A 133 -9.01 12.85 14.03
C GLY A 133 -7.96 13.96 14.02
N PRO A 134 -6.71 13.65 14.38
CA PRO A 134 -5.61 14.62 14.32
C PRO A 134 -5.50 15.23 12.92
N GLY A 135 -5.68 16.55 12.83
CA GLY A 135 -5.63 17.29 11.56
C GLY A 135 -6.89 17.18 10.69
N LEU A 136 -7.91 16.42 11.09
CA LEU A 136 -9.15 16.24 10.33
C LEU A 136 -10.39 16.51 11.21
N VAL A 137 -11.16 17.54 10.86
CA VAL A 137 -12.45 17.80 11.51
C VAL A 137 -13.50 16.83 10.96
N ALA A 138 -14.38 16.36 11.83
CA ALA A 138 -15.52 15.54 11.42
C ALA A 138 -16.43 16.30 10.44
N ASP A 139 -16.91 15.61 9.41
CA ASP A 139 -17.77 16.13 8.35
C ASP A 139 -18.78 15.06 7.94
N ALA A 140 -20.03 15.24 8.37
CA ALA A 140 -21.12 14.30 8.08
C ALA A 140 -21.45 14.21 6.58
N GLY A 141 -21.31 15.31 5.83
CA GLY A 141 -21.58 15.33 4.40
C GLY A 141 -20.53 14.53 3.61
N GLN A 142 -19.26 14.69 3.96
CA GLN A 142 -18.19 13.85 3.39
C GLN A 142 -18.34 12.39 3.80
N ALA A 143 -18.72 12.13 5.05
CA ALA A 143 -18.97 10.77 5.51
C ALA A 143 -20.05 10.04 4.72
N GLU A 144 -21.18 10.70 4.45
CA GLU A 144 -22.29 10.13 3.68
C GLU A 144 -21.90 9.90 2.21
N ARG A 145 -21.18 10.87 1.60
CA ARG A 145 -20.64 10.71 0.25
C ARG A 145 -19.77 9.47 0.11
N PHE A 146 -18.85 9.25 1.06
CA PHE A 146 -17.99 8.07 1.03
C PHE A 146 -18.71 6.77 1.41
N ALA A 147 -19.77 6.83 2.22
CA ALA A 147 -20.63 5.67 2.48
C ALA A 147 -21.31 5.19 1.19
N HIS A 148 -21.95 6.11 0.46
CA HIS A 148 -22.56 5.81 -0.83
C HIS A 148 -21.53 5.31 -1.85
N ARG A 149 -20.32 5.88 -1.86
CA ARG A 149 -19.22 5.39 -2.70
C ARG A 149 -18.83 3.96 -2.35
N ALA A 150 -18.80 3.59 -1.07
CA ALA A 150 -18.48 2.22 -0.65
C ALA A 150 -19.53 1.21 -1.15
N GLU A 151 -20.81 1.58 -1.14
CA GLU A 151 -21.90 0.76 -1.67
C GLU A 151 -21.76 0.54 -3.18
N GLN A 152 -21.44 1.59 -3.94
CA GLN A 152 -21.17 1.49 -5.38
C GLN A 152 -20.00 0.55 -5.71
N LEU A 153 -19.00 0.49 -4.82
CA LEU A 153 -17.86 -0.41 -4.93
C LEU A 153 -18.17 -1.85 -4.46
N GLY A 154 -19.43 -2.14 -4.11
CA GLY A 154 -19.90 -3.48 -3.77
C GLY A 154 -19.78 -3.86 -2.30
N LEU A 155 -19.43 -2.92 -1.41
CA LEU A 155 -19.52 -3.14 0.04
C LEU A 155 -20.93 -2.78 0.51
N ARG A 156 -21.82 -3.78 0.58
CA ARG A 156 -23.09 -3.58 1.29
C ARG A 156 -22.82 -3.42 2.79
N PRO A 157 -23.46 -2.46 3.48
CA PRO A 157 -23.39 -2.37 4.92
C PRO A 157 -23.92 -3.67 5.54
N ARG A 158 -23.25 -4.15 6.60
CA ARG A 158 -23.83 -5.17 7.49
C ARG A 158 -24.96 -4.47 8.23
N GLY A 159 -26.20 -4.76 7.82
CA GLY A 159 -27.41 -4.38 8.54
C GLY A 159 -27.49 -5.06 9.91
#